data_AF-M5RRY1-F1
#
_entry.id   AF-M5RRY1-F1
#
_cell.length_a   1.000
_cell.length_b   1.000
_cell.length_c   1.000
_cell.angle_alpha   90.00
_cell.angle_beta   90.00
_cell.angle_gamma   90.00
#
_symmetry.space_group_name_H-M   'P 1'
#
loop_
_entity.id
_entity.type
_entity.pdbx_description
1 polymer ?
#
loop_
_entity_poly.entity_id
_entity_poly.type
_entity_poly.pdbx_seq_one_letter_code
_entity_poly.pdbx_strand_id
1 'polypeptide(L)'
;MKTSAALANIVASVFVIAITCSPLATAADEGQNRAKKTQTKPTANRNAKPKKVNPAFQPPAAVAGLPNVLLIGDSISIGYMVDARKQLEGVANVYRPAVNCGPTTRGLESLESWIGDRKWDVIHFNFGLHDLKFMGPKGQNLADPNAATSHRQVPIDQYEANLRKIAKRLKATGATVIWRETTPVPEGAAGRIPEDAKRYNDAAAKVMAEVGGIQTDPMYDFALEHADLQRPANVHYTAAGSKKLAEQVTKSVRAALEKK
;
A
#
# COMPACT_ATOMS: atom_id res chain seq x y z
N MET A 1 47.31 -36.38 -0.21
CA MET A 1 47.38 -37.76 -0.76
C MET A 1 46.03 -38.42 -0.49
N LYS A 2 45.20 -38.57 -1.53
CA LYS A 2 44.89 -39.85 -2.22
C LYS A 2 44.05 -40.79 -1.35
N THR A 3 42.72 -40.82 -1.47
CA THR A 3 41.83 -41.46 -2.49
C THR A 3 41.31 -42.83 -2.05
N SER A 4 39.98 -43.05 -2.19
CA SER A 4 39.26 -44.22 -2.75
C SER A 4 37.93 -44.38 -2.00
N ALA A 5 36.70 -44.24 -2.55
CA ALA A 5 36.05 -44.72 -3.78
C ALA A 5 35.76 -46.23 -3.81
N ALA A 6 34.45 -46.59 -3.86
CA ALA A 6 33.80 -47.70 -4.60
C ALA A 6 32.30 -47.75 -4.16
N LEU A 7 31.29 -47.50 -5.03
CA LEU A 7 30.66 -48.40 -6.04
C LEU A 7 29.80 -49.52 -5.38
N ALA A 8 28.65 -50.01 -5.87
CA ALA A 8 27.61 -49.63 -6.85
C ALA A 8 26.58 -50.80 -6.92
N ASN A 9 25.34 -50.51 -7.38
CA ASN A 9 24.33 -51.41 -8.01
C ASN A 9 23.62 -52.45 -7.09
N ILE A 10 22.37 -52.93 -7.29
CA ILE A 10 21.58 -53.44 -8.45
C ILE A 10 20.07 -53.42 -8.00
N VAL A 11 19.07 -52.80 -8.65
CA VAL A 11 18.20 -53.14 -9.83
C VAL A 11 17.11 -54.24 -9.66
N ALA A 12 15.88 -53.92 -10.13
CA ALA A 12 14.74 -54.76 -10.60
C ALA A 12 13.93 -55.58 -9.55
N SER A 13 12.61 -55.84 -9.67
CA SER A 13 11.65 -55.73 -10.77
C SER A 13 10.18 -55.85 -10.31
N VAL A 14 9.31 -55.19 -11.10
CA VAL A 14 7.89 -55.38 -11.49
C VAL A 14 7.11 -56.62 -11.01
N PHE A 15 5.83 -56.42 -10.62
CA PHE A 15 4.74 -57.36 -10.93
C PHE A 15 3.42 -56.63 -11.23
N VAL A 16 2.82 -56.97 -12.38
CA VAL A 16 1.49 -56.58 -12.86
C VAL A 16 0.55 -57.75 -12.62
N ILE A 17 -0.65 -57.53 -12.06
CA ILE A 17 -1.79 -58.46 -12.20
C ILE A 17 -3.07 -57.65 -12.39
N ALA A 18 -3.70 -57.83 -13.55
CA ALA A 18 -5.09 -57.47 -13.84
C ALA A 18 -5.88 -58.76 -13.98
N ILE A 19 -7.01 -58.90 -13.28
CA ILE A 19 -8.05 -59.90 -13.59
C ILE A 19 -9.43 -59.28 -13.43
N THR A 20 -10.19 -59.39 -14.50
CA THR A 20 -11.58 -58.98 -14.74
C THR A 20 -12.59 -59.98 -14.15
N CYS A 21 -13.74 -59.50 -13.64
CA CYS A 21 -15.03 -60.16 -13.86
C CYS A 21 -16.23 -59.27 -13.47
N SER A 22 -17.25 -59.29 -14.32
CA SER A 22 -18.66 -58.89 -14.14
C SER A 22 -19.50 -59.93 -14.90
N PRO A 23 -20.85 -59.98 -14.86
CA PRO A 23 -21.85 -59.23 -14.08
C PRO A 23 -22.96 -60.14 -13.45
N LEU A 24 -23.88 -59.57 -12.68
CA LEU A 24 -25.32 -59.86 -12.85
C LEU A 24 -26.19 -58.73 -12.27
N ALA A 25 -27.21 -58.35 -13.02
CA ALA A 25 -28.09 -57.22 -12.82
C ALA A 25 -29.41 -57.63 -12.13
N THR A 26 -30.05 -56.66 -11.47
CA THR A 26 -31.51 -56.50 -11.48
C THR A 26 -31.88 -55.00 -11.50
N ALA A 27 -32.71 -54.64 -12.48
CA ALA A 27 -33.48 -53.40 -12.57
C ALA A 27 -34.58 -53.38 -11.47
N ALA A 28 -35.31 -52.32 -11.12
CA ALA A 28 -35.71 -51.10 -11.80
C ALA A 28 -36.15 -50.06 -10.75
N ASP A 29 -36.18 -48.77 -11.08
CA ASP A 29 -37.44 -48.00 -11.26
C ASP A 29 -37.13 -46.49 -11.44
N GLU A 30 -38.00 -45.86 -12.21
CA GLU A 30 -37.88 -44.58 -12.89
C GLU A 30 -38.08 -43.37 -11.95
N GLY A 31 -37.47 -42.24 -12.31
CA GLY A 31 -37.66 -40.99 -11.58
C GLY A 31 -36.92 -39.81 -12.18
N GLN A 32 -37.30 -39.44 -13.41
CA GLN A 32 -36.86 -38.18 -14.02
C GLN A 32 -37.28 -36.98 -13.16
N ASN A 33 -36.34 -36.21 -12.63
CA ASN A 33 -36.60 -34.82 -12.28
C ASN A 33 -35.40 -33.92 -12.63
N ARG A 34 -35.37 -33.53 -13.91
CA ARG A 34 -34.41 -32.57 -14.47
C ARG A 34 -34.84 -31.16 -14.04
N ALA A 35 -34.34 -30.70 -12.90
CA ALA A 35 -34.50 -29.31 -12.49
C ALA A 35 -33.85 -28.37 -13.52
N LYS A 36 -34.70 -27.59 -14.23
CA LYS A 36 -34.30 -26.50 -15.13
C LYS A 36 -33.41 -25.52 -14.36
N LYS A 37 -32.12 -25.47 -14.72
CA LYS A 37 -31.27 -24.31 -14.45
C LYS A 37 -31.80 -23.13 -15.28
N THR A 38 -32.59 -22.27 -14.66
CA THR A 38 -32.93 -20.95 -15.19
C THR A 38 -31.64 -20.12 -15.19
N GLN A 39 -30.99 -20.04 -16.35
CA GLN A 39 -29.94 -19.05 -16.60
C GLN A 39 -30.58 -17.66 -16.62
N THR A 40 -30.64 -16.99 -15.48
CA THR A 40 -30.86 -15.54 -15.45
C THR A 40 -29.59 -14.86 -15.95
N LYS A 41 -29.59 -14.50 -17.22
CA LYS A 41 -28.61 -13.60 -17.86
C LYS A 41 -28.55 -12.30 -17.06
N PRO A 42 -27.38 -11.79 -16.64
CA PRO A 42 -27.31 -10.47 -16.02
C PRO A 42 -27.75 -9.45 -17.05
N THR A 43 -28.87 -8.76 -16.80
CA THR A 43 -29.26 -7.60 -17.58
C THR A 43 -28.25 -6.50 -17.27
N ALA A 44 -27.29 -6.30 -18.17
CA ALA A 44 -26.40 -5.14 -18.13
C ALA A 44 -27.27 -3.88 -18.16
N ASN A 45 -27.31 -3.16 -17.04
CA ASN A 45 -27.98 -1.87 -16.95
C ASN A 45 -27.25 -0.89 -17.89
N ARG A 46 -27.79 -0.69 -19.10
CA ARG A 46 -27.24 0.16 -20.16
C ARG A 46 -27.24 1.66 -19.81
N ASN A 47 -27.70 2.05 -18.61
CA ASN A 47 -27.76 3.43 -18.14
C ASN A 47 -26.79 3.75 -16.98
N ALA A 48 -25.76 2.93 -16.74
CA ALA A 48 -24.72 3.29 -15.78
C ALA A 48 -23.90 4.48 -16.31
N LYS A 49 -24.10 5.68 -15.74
CA LYS A 49 -23.22 6.83 -15.97
C LYS A 49 -21.77 6.38 -15.71
N PRO A 50 -20.79 6.69 -16.59
CA PRO A 50 -19.41 6.30 -16.37
C PRO A 50 -18.95 6.83 -15.01
N LYS A 51 -18.42 5.94 -14.16
CA LYS A 51 -17.91 6.33 -12.84
C LYS A 51 -16.80 7.36 -13.05
N LYS A 52 -17.01 8.58 -12.56
CA LYS A 52 -16.02 9.66 -12.62
C LYS A 52 -14.74 9.18 -11.92
N VAL A 53 -13.64 9.08 -12.67
CA VAL A 53 -12.34 8.69 -12.12
C VAL A 53 -11.86 9.79 -11.18
N ASN A 54 -11.38 9.42 -9.99
CA ASN A 54 -10.83 10.40 -9.04
C ASN A 54 -9.62 11.11 -9.69
N PRO A 55 -9.61 12.45 -9.82
CA PRO A 55 -8.53 13.20 -10.47
C PRO A 55 -7.16 12.98 -9.81
N ALA A 56 -7.10 12.61 -8.53
CA ALA A 56 -5.85 12.23 -7.87
C ALA A 56 -5.16 11.06 -8.58
N PHE A 57 -5.92 10.11 -9.14
CA PHE A 57 -5.39 8.92 -9.81
C PHE A 57 -5.08 9.12 -11.29
N GLN A 58 -5.48 10.24 -11.88
CA GLN A 58 -5.06 10.55 -13.24
C GLN A 58 -3.59 11.00 -13.22
N PRO A 59 -2.75 10.58 -14.16
CA PRO A 59 -1.41 11.15 -14.30
C PRO A 59 -1.49 12.64 -14.69
N PRO A 60 -0.47 13.46 -14.36
CA PRO A 60 -0.42 14.84 -14.82
C PRO A 60 -0.26 14.89 -16.35
N ALA A 61 -0.69 16.01 -16.96
CA ALA A 61 -0.27 16.35 -18.32
C ALA A 61 1.22 16.70 -18.27
N ALA A 62 2.07 15.73 -18.60
CA ALA A 62 3.51 15.85 -18.42
C ALA A 62 4.11 16.92 -19.35
N VAL A 63 4.87 17.85 -18.78
CA VAL A 63 5.61 18.88 -19.51
C VAL A 63 7.06 18.42 -19.68
N ALA A 64 7.52 18.37 -20.92
CA ALA A 64 8.90 18.01 -21.23
C ALA A 64 9.89 18.99 -20.58
N GLY A 65 11.01 18.47 -20.07
CA GLY A 65 12.04 19.27 -19.40
C GLY A 65 11.79 19.55 -17.92
N LEU A 66 10.58 19.34 -17.39
CA LEU A 66 10.32 19.46 -15.95
C LEU A 66 10.69 18.16 -15.20
N PRO A 67 11.17 18.27 -13.94
CA PRO A 67 11.50 17.12 -13.11
C PRO A 67 10.28 16.25 -12.82
N ASN A 68 10.50 14.94 -12.68
CA ASN A 68 9.45 13.99 -12.31
C ASN A 68 9.46 13.73 -10.80
N VAL A 69 8.32 13.92 -10.16
CA VAL A 69 8.13 13.69 -8.72
C VAL A 69 7.14 12.55 -8.51
N LEU A 70 7.49 11.57 -7.68
CA LEU A 70 6.59 10.50 -7.27
C LEU A 70 6.14 10.71 -5.82
N LEU A 71 4.82 10.76 -5.59
CA LEU A 71 4.20 10.74 -4.27
C LEU A 71 3.65 9.34 -3.96
N ILE A 72 4.23 8.66 -2.98
CA ILE A 72 3.74 7.36 -2.47
C ILE A 72 3.08 7.59 -1.12
N GLY A 73 1.80 7.22 -1.00
CA GLY A 73 1.11 7.34 0.27
C GLY A 73 -0.33 6.84 0.23
N ASP A 74 -0.95 6.91 1.40
CA ASP A 74 -2.29 6.38 1.62
C ASP A 74 -3.41 7.36 1.22
N SER A 75 -4.58 7.25 1.86
CA SER A 75 -5.72 8.13 1.60
C SER A 75 -5.47 9.60 1.95
N ILE A 76 -4.54 9.90 2.85
CA ILE A 76 -4.17 11.30 3.15
C ILE A 76 -3.49 11.91 1.92
N SER A 77 -2.59 11.17 1.27
CA SER A 77 -1.96 11.64 0.04
C SER A 77 -2.92 11.73 -1.14
N ILE A 78 -3.97 10.91 -1.16
CA ILE A 78 -5.04 11.05 -2.14
C ILE A 78 -5.74 12.40 -1.95
N GLY A 79 -6.00 12.78 -0.70
CA GLY A 79 -6.68 14.02 -0.34
C GLY A 79 -5.96 15.28 -0.84
N TYR A 80 -4.64 15.35 -0.67
CA TYR A 80 -3.85 16.54 -1.05
C TYR A 80 -3.30 16.49 -2.48
N MET A 81 -3.46 15.39 -3.22
CA MET A 81 -2.79 15.16 -4.52
C MET A 81 -3.07 16.26 -5.55
N VAL A 82 -4.34 16.66 -5.69
CA VAL A 82 -4.76 17.62 -6.73
C VAL A 82 -4.22 19.01 -6.42
N ASP A 83 -4.29 19.44 -5.17
CA ASP A 83 -3.74 20.72 -4.73
C ASP A 83 -2.21 20.74 -4.85
N ALA A 84 -1.52 19.65 -4.48
CA ALA A 84 -0.07 19.57 -4.60
C ALA A 84 0.38 19.70 -6.07
N ARG A 85 -0.33 19.05 -7.01
CA ARG A 85 -0.10 19.21 -8.46
C ARG A 85 -0.27 20.65 -8.91
N LYS A 86 -1.39 21.28 -8.53
CA LYS A 86 -1.67 22.69 -8.87
C LYS A 86 -0.58 23.61 -8.35
N GLN A 87 -0.13 23.39 -7.12
CA GLN A 87 0.91 24.22 -6.49
C GLN A 87 2.32 23.96 -7.06
N LEU A 88 2.54 22.85 -7.77
CA LEU A 88 3.80 22.50 -8.45
C LEU A 88 3.71 22.64 -9.98
N GLU A 89 2.64 23.26 -10.48
CA GLU A 89 2.51 23.56 -11.91
C GLU A 89 3.66 24.46 -12.39
N GLY A 90 4.20 24.16 -13.57
CA GLY A 90 5.39 24.82 -14.12
C GLY A 90 6.71 24.47 -13.41
N VAL A 91 6.69 23.62 -12.38
CA VAL A 91 7.86 23.29 -11.56
C VAL A 91 8.19 21.80 -11.63
N ALA A 92 7.19 20.93 -11.58
CA ALA A 92 7.41 19.49 -11.65
C ALA A 92 6.20 18.72 -12.19
N ASN A 93 6.48 17.59 -12.83
CA ASN A 93 5.47 16.59 -13.19
C ASN A 93 5.22 15.69 -11.97
N VAL A 94 4.09 15.86 -11.27
CA VAL A 94 3.82 15.14 -10.02
C VAL A 94 2.89 13.94 -10.22
N TYR A 95 3.43 12.75 -9.98
CA TYR A 95 2.78 11.46 -10.14
C TYR A 95 2.43 10.82 -8.79
N ARG A 96 1.49 9.87 -8.84
CA ARG A 96 1.23 8.91 -7.76
C ARG A 96 0.82 7.56 -8.34
N PRO A 97 0.95 6.46 -7.58
CA PRO A 97 0.24 5.23 -7.88
C PRO A 97 -1.28 5.47 -7.90
N ALA A 98 -1.99 4.90 -8.87
CA ALA A 98 -3.45 5.02 -9.01
C ALA A 98 -4.24 4.15 -7.99
N VAL A 99 -3.70 4.01 -6.79
CA VAL A 99 -4.21 3.19 -5.68
C VAL A 99 -3.97 3.92 -4.35
N ASN A 100 -4.68 3.51 -3.30
CA ASN A 100 -4.22 3.78 -1.94
C ASN A 100 -3.01 2.85 -1.67
N CYS A 101 -1.86 3.43 -1.31
CA CYS A 101 -0.62 2.65 -1.11
C CYS A 101 -0.65 1.82 0.18
N GLY A 102 -1.55 2.12 1.12
CA GLY A 102 -1.86 1.27 2.26
C GLY A 102 -0.70 1.10 3.25
N PRO A 103 -0.57 -0.07 3.90
CA PRO A 103 0.48 -0.34 4.87
C PRO A 103 1.82 -0.68 4.19
N THR A 104 2.91 -0.70 4.95
CA THR A 104 4.25 -1.08 4.49
C THR A 104 4.31 -2.48 3.87
N THR A 105 3.47 -3.43 4.30
CA THR A 105 3.39 -4.78 3.70
C THR A 105 2.99 -4.72 2.23
N ARG A 106 1.96 -3.92 1.90
CA ARG A 106 1.58 -3.63 0.51
C ARG A 106 2.67 -2.87 -0.23
N GLY A 107 3.36 -1.97 0.48
CA GLY A 107 4.57 -1.31 0.00
C GLY A 107 5.58 -2.32 -0.53
N LEU A 108 5.98 -3.31 0.27
CA LEU A 108 6.94 -4.33 -0.14
C LEU A 108 6.49 -5.14 -1.37
N GLU A 109 5.20 -5.45 -1.47
CA GLU A 109 4.64 -6.21 -2.60
C GLU A 109 4.60 -5.41 -3.90
N SER A 110 4.38 -4.10 -3.82
CA SER A 110 3.99 -3.28 -4.97
C SER A 110 5.03 -2.24 -5.37
N LEU A 111 6.09 -2.03 -4.57
CA LEU A 111 7.02 -0.91 -4.73
C LEU A 111 7.61 -0.84 -6.13
N GLU A 112 8.04 -1.96 -6.70
CA GLU A 112 8.63 -2.01 -8.05
C GLU A 112 7.65 -1.49 -9.10
N SER A 113 6.38 -1.90 -9.03
CA SER A 113 5.34 -1.42 -9.96
C SER A 113 5.05 0.07 -9.83
N TRP A 114 5.20 0.62 -8.62
CA TRP A 114 4.94 2.04 -8.34
C TRP A 114 6.08 2.93 -8.79
N ILE A 115 7.32 2.46 -8.67
CA ILE A 115 8.51 3.13 -9.21
C ILE A 115 8.46 3.05 -10.74
N GLY A 116 8.23 1.85 -11.29
CA GLY A 116 8.25 1.60 -12.73
C GLY A 116 9.58 2.00 -13.38
N ASP A 117 9.54 2.24 -14.70
CA ASP A 117 10.74 2.56 -15.49
C ASP A 117 11.05 4.07 -15.57
N ARG A 118 10.25 4.91 -14.90
CA ARG A 118 10.43 6.36 -14.97
C ARG A 118 11.64 6.77 -14.14
N LYS A 119 12.49 7.63 -14.71
CA LYS A 119 13.51 8.35 -13.94
C LYS A 119 12.84 9.39 -13.04
N TRP A 120 13.00 9.20 -11.73
CA TRP A 120 12.46 10.10 -10.72
C TRP A 120 13.51 11.09 -10.25
N ASP A 121 13.11 12.35 -10.12
CA ASP A 121 13.95 13.38 -9.55
C ASP A 121 13.78 13.44 -8.04
N VAL A 122 12.54 13.37 -7.58
CA VAL A 122 12.18 13.30 -6.15
C VAL A 122 11.17 12.18 -5.95
N ILE A 123 11.37 11.41 -4.88
CA ILE A 123 10.38 10.48 -4.36
C ILE A 123 10.01 10.92 -2.94
N HIS A 124 8.76 11.35 -2.76
CA HIS A 124 8.21 11.71 -1.46
C HIS A 124 7.25 10.59 -1.02
N PHE A 125 7.49 10.01 0.15
CA PHE A 125 6.78 8.80 0.56
C PHE A 125 6.35 8.81 2.04
N ASN A 126 5.22 8.16 2.31
CA ASN A 126 4.70 7.91 3.65
C ASN A 126 4.02 6.53 3.76
N PHE A 127 4.23 5.88 4.90
CA PHE A 127 3.46 4.75 5.42
C PHE A 127 3.29 4.93 6.93
N GLY A 128 2.12 4.63 7.47
CA GLY A 128 1.89 4.74 8.90
C GLY A 128 0.45 4.51 9.34
N LEU A 129 -0.53 5.31 8.86
CA LEU A 129 -1.92 5.23 9.35
C LEU A 129 -2.58 3.87 9.09
N HIS A 130 -2.14 3.17 8.03
CA HIS A 130 -2.58 1.81 7.73
C HIS A 130 -1.82 0.76 8.55
N ASP A 131 -0.56 0.99 8.86
CA ASP A 131 0.27 0.09 9.68
C ASP A 131 -0.20 0.08 11.15
N LEU A 132 -0.46 1.27 11.70
CA LEU A 132 -0.79 1.44 13.10
C LEU A 132 -2.23 1.07 13.44
N LYS A 133 -3.17 0.94 12.50
CA LYS A 133 -4.56 0.63 12.88
C LYS A 133 -4.70 -0.79 13.40
N PHE A 134 -5.76 -1.03 14.17
CA PHE A 134 -6.10 -2.33 14.68
C PHE A 134 -6.96 -3.13 13.70
N MET A 135 -6.68 -4.42 13.66
CA MET A 135 -7.38 -5.45 12.92
C MET A 135 -7.96 -6.46 13.90
N GLY A 136 -9.17 -6.95 13.61
CA GLY A 136 -9.80 -8.01 14.39
C GLY A 136 -9.21 -9.38 14.07
N PRO A 137 -9.53 -10.42 14.86
CA PRO A 137 -8.90 -11.75 14.74
C PRO A 137 -9.21 -12.46 13.41
N LYS A 138 -10.19 -11.99 12.64
CA LYS A 138 -10.56 -12.52 11.31
C LYS A 138 -10.32 -11.50 10.20
N GLY A 139 -9.44 -10.52 10.41
CA GLY A 139 -9.10 -9.50 9.43
C GLY A 139 -10.12 -8.35 9.33
N GLN A 140 -10.99 -8.19 10.33
CA GLN A 140 -11.89 -7.03 10.39
C GLN A 140 -11.06 -5.75 10.46
N ASN A 141 -11.37 -4.78 9.61
CA ASN A 141 -10.65 -3.52 9.58
C ASN A 141 -11.18 -2.57 10.66
N LEU A 142 -10.29 -1.77 11.25
CA LEU A 142 -10.61 -0.77 12.28
C LEU A 142 -11.29 -1.38 13.53
N ALA A 143 -10.76 -2.52 14.00
CA ALA A 143 -11.27 -3.18 15.20
C ALA A 143 -10.98 -2.35 16.46
N ASP A 144 -11.78 -2.54 17.51
CA ASP A 144 -11.62 -1.85 18.79
C ASP A 144 -10.21 -2.12 19.36
N PRO A 145 -9.38 -1.08 19.61
CA PRO A 145 -8.08 -1.21 20.25
C PRO A 145 -8.10 -1.88 21.62
N ASN A 146 -9.21 -1.78 22.35
CA ASN A 146 -9.36 -2.33 23.71
C ASN A 146 -9.78 -3.80 23.71
N ALA A 147 -10.20 -4.34 22.56
CA ALA A 147 -10.57 -5.75 22.48
C ALA A 147 -9.31 -6.63 22.55
N ALA A 148 -9.30 -7.60 23.47
CA ALA A 148 -8.16 -8.51 23.69
C ALA A 148 -7.75 -9.35 22.46
N THR A 149 -8.62 -9.44 21.44
CA THR A 149 -8.38 -10.17 20.19
C THR A 149 -7.93 -9.28 19.04
N SER A 150 -7.89 -7.96 19.24
CA SER A 150 -7.39 -7.01 18.25
C SER A 150 -5.86 -6.99 18.25
N HIS A 151 -5.28 -6.75 17.08
CA HIS A 151 -3.84 -6.61 16.89
C HIS A 151 -3.54 -5.51 15.87
N ARG A 152 -2.32 -4.97 15.87
CA ARG A 152 -1.89 -3.99 14.86
C ARG A 152 -1.88 -4.62 13.48
N GLN A 153 -2.29 -3.87 12.44
CA GLN A 153 -2.16 -4.36 11.06
C GLN A 153 -0.70 -4.67 10.72
N VAL A 154 0.23 -3.81 11.15
CA VAL A 154 1.66 -4.08 11.09
C VAL A 154 2.27 -3.72 12.45
N PRO A 155 2.69 -4.72 13.26
CA PRO A 155 3.44 -4.49 14.49
C PRO A 155 4.67 -3.59 14.26
N ILE A 156 5.04 -2.77 15.24
CA ILE A 156 6.01 -1.68 15.06
C ILE A 156 7.42 -2.18 14.65
N ASP A 157 7.83 -3.35 15.15
CA ASP A 157 9.06 -4.04 14.78
C ASP A 157 9.05 -4.47 13.30
N GLN A 158 7.93 -5.01 12.82
CA GLN A 158 7.75 -5.33 11.40
C GLN A 158 7.67 -4.07 10.55
N TYR A 159 7.03 -3.01 11.04
CA TYR A 159 6.98 -1.71 10.37
C TYR A 159 8.39 -1.15 10.15
N GLU A 160 9.25 -1.17 11.17
CA GLU A 160 10.65 -0.76 11.04
C GLU A 160 11.41 -1.64 10.02
N ALA A 161 11.26 -2.96 10.11
CA ALA A 161 11.88 -3.90 9.18
C ALA A 161 11.44 -3.66 7.72
N ASN A 162 10.16 -3.41 7.50
CA ASN A 162 9.60 -3.15 6.18
C ASN A 162 10.06 -1.79 5.65
N LEU A 163 9.97 -0.73 6.46
CA LEU A 163 10.42 0.61 6.08
C LEU A 163 11.89 0.62 5.70
N ARG A 164 12.75 -0.12 6.41
CA ARG A 164 14.18 -0.19 6.07
C ARG A 164 14.40 -0.72 4.66
N LYS A 165 13.65 -1.74 4.26
CA LYS A 165 13.72 -2.30 2.89
C LYS A 165 13.18 -1.30 1.86
N ILE A 166 12.03 -0.68 2.14
CA ILE A 166 11.41 0.32 1.26
C ILE A 166 12.34 1.51 1.06
N ALA A 167 12.85 2.10 2.15
CA ALA A 167 13.74 3.25 2.16
C ALA A 167 15.03 2.99 1.36
N LYS A 168 15.68 1.83 1.60
CA LYS A 168 16.87 1.42 0.82
C LYS A 168 16.55 1.28 -0.65
N ARG A 169 15.41 0.68 -1.00
CA ARG A 169 15.00 0.49 -2.40
C ARG A 169 14.69 1.82 -3.10
N LEU A 170 13.98 2.73 -2.43
CA LEU A 170 13.70 4.07 -2.96
C LEU A 170 15.00 4.86 -3.19
N LYS A 171 15.95 4.80 -2.25
CA LYS A 171 17.27 5.44 -2.39
C LYS A 171 18.07 4.88 -3.56
N ALA A 172 17.98 3.57 -3.81
CA ALA A 172 18.65 2.91 -4.93
C ALA A 172 18.14 3.37 -6.32
N THR A 173 17.04 4.13 -6.41
CA THR A 173 16.59 4.75 -7.66
C THR A 173 17.50 5.91 -8.11
N GLY A 174 18.30 6.47 -7.21
CA GLY A 174 19.09 7.69 -7.45
C GLY A 174 18.28 8.99 -7.37
N ALA A 175 16.98 8.92 -7.05
CA ALA A 175 16.18 10.11 -6.76
C ALA A 175 16.54 10.71 -5.40
N THR A 176 16.26 12.01 -5.21
CA THR A 176 16.21 12.60 -3.88
C THR A 176 15.01 12.02 -3.15
N VAL A 177 15.23 11.35 -2.02
CA VAL A 177 14.15 10.70 -1.27
C VAL A 177 13.75 11.54 -0.06
N ILE A 178 12.45 11.76 0.10
CA ILE A 178 11.85 12.47 1.23
C ILE A 178 10.89 11.51 1.94
N TRP A 179 11.19 11.16 3.18
CA TRP A 179 10.22 10.53 4.07
C TRP A 179 9.35 11.60 4.70
N ARG A 180 8.04 11.39 4.67
CA ARG A 180 7.07 12.25 5.33
C ARG A 180 6.48 11.55 6.54
N GLU A 181 6.51 12.25 7.66
CA GLU A 181 5.92 11.79 8.91
C GLU A 181 4.42 11.52 8.75
N THR A 182 3.92 10.52 9.45
CA THR A 182 2.49 10.22 9.57
C THR A 182 1.77 11.38 10.25
N THR A 183 0.57 11.73 9.82
CA THR A 183 -0.26 12.77 10.46
C THR A 183 -0.84 12.29 11.80
N PRO A 184 -1.21 13.21 12.70
CA PRO A 184 -1.88 12.86 13.95
C PRO A 184 -3.14 12.02 13.75
N VAL A 185 -3.37 11.11 14.69
CA VAL A 185 -4.64 10.40 14.84
C VAL A 185 -5.48 11.18 15.86
N PRO A 186 -6.65 11.70 15.49
CA PRO A 186 -7.48 12.44 16.42
C PRO A 186 -8.19 11.48 17.38
N GLU A 187 -8.56 12.00 18.56
CA GLU A 187 -9.35 11.27 19.55
C GLU A 187 -10.63 10.68 18.94
N GLY A 188 -10.96 9.45 19.35
CA GLY A 188 -12.14 8.72 18.87
C GLY A 188 -12.01 8.15 17.45
N ALA A 189 -10.86 8.29 16.77
CA ALA A 189 -10.66 7.70 15.46
C ALA A 189 -10.76 6.16 15.50
N ALA A 190 -11.68 5.61 14.70
CA ALA A 190 -11.95 4.19 14.68
C ALA A 190 -10.69 3.33 14.46
N GLY A 191 -10.53 2.33 15.33
CA GLY A 191 -9.47 1.33 15.29
C GLY A 191 -8.06 1.86 15.40
N ARG A 192 -7.86 3.00 16.05
CA ARG A 192 -6.55 3.61 16.26
C ARG A 192 -6.46 4.19 17.67
N ILE A 193 -5.24 4.34 18.15
CA ILE A 193 -4.93 5.04 19.40
C ILE A 193 -4.09 6.29 19.01
N PRO A 194 -4.43 7.50 19.50
CA PRO A 194 -3.77 8.75 19.13
C PRO A 194 -2.25 8.72 19.21
N GLU A 195 -1.71 8.14 20.28
CA GLU A 195 -0.29 8.12 20.61
C GLU A 195 0.54 7.35 19.57
N ASP A 196 -0.06 6.43 18.82
CA ASP A 196 0.71 5.59 17.88
C ASP A 196 1.21 6.34 16.68
N ALA A 197 0.55 7.43 16.27
CA ALA A 197 1.06 8.24 15.18
C ALA A 197 2.48 8.73 15.51
N LYS A 198 2.68 9.22 16.73
CA LYS A 198 4.00 9.64 17.20
C LYS A 198 4.95 8.44 17.38
N ARG A 199 4.50 7.33 17.99
CA ARG A 199 5.34 6.14 18.19
C ARG A 199 5.87 5.57 16.87
N TYR A 200 5.03 5.47 15.85
CA TYR A 200 5.43 4.99 14.53
C TYR A 200 6.32 6.02 13.80
N ASN A 201 6.09 7.33 13.97
CA ASN A 201 7.00 8.34 13.45
C ASN A 201 8.40 8.25 14.10
N ASP A 202 8.47 8.07 15.42
CA ASP A 202 9.75 7.92 16.13
C ASP A 202 10.51 6.67 15.65
N ALA A 203 9.79 5.57 15.40
CA ALA A 203 10.36 4.34 14.82
C ALA A 203 10.85 4.55 13.37
N ALA A 204 10.05 5.21 12.53
CA ALA A 204 10.43 5.52 11.16
C ALA A 204 11.63 6.47 11.09
N ALA A 205 11.71 7.48 11.96
CA ALA A 205 12.82 8.42 12.04
C ALA A 205 14.15 7.69 12.33
N LYS A 206 14.15 6.71 13.25
CA LYS A 206 15.32 5.85 13.51
C LYS A 206 15.75 5.10 12.26
N VAL A 207 14.80 4.53 11.51
CA VAL A 207 15.08 3.83 10.25
C VAL A 207 15.64 4.79 9.20
N MET A 208 15.08 5.99 9.05
CA MET A 208 15.59 6.97 8.07
C MET A 208 17.01 7.42 8.42
N ALA A 209 17.30 7.63 9.70
CA ALA A 209 18.64 7.94 10.19
C ALA A 209 19.63 6.79 9.92
N GLU A 210 19.22 5.54 10.17
CA GLU A 210 20.03 4.34 9.89
C GLU A 210 20.35 4.17 8.40
N VAL A 211 19.36 4.36 7.52
CA VAL A 211 19.55 4.23 6.06
C VAL A 211 20.36 5.40 5.49
N GLY A 212 20.19 6.59 6.07
CA GLY A 212 20.89 7.83 5.71
C GLY A 212 20.53 8.37 4.32
N GLY A 213 20.77 9.67 4.10
CA GLY A 213 20.51 10.31 2.80
C GLY A 213 19.03 10.38 2.42
N ILE A 214 18.14 10.37 3.42
CA ILE A 214 16.70 10.56 3.26
C ILE A 214 16.32 11.84 4.01
N GLN A 215 15.66 12.76 3.30
CA GLN A 215 15.17 14.00 3.90
C GLN A 215 13.88 13.72 4.69
N THR A 216 13.62 14.49 5.73
CA THR A 216 12.39 14.41 6.50
C THR A 216 11.48 15.59 6.17
N ASP A 217 10.23 15.30 5.84
CA ASP A 217 9.13 16.27 5.78
C ASP A 217 8.37 16.20 7.12
N PRO A 218 8.52 17.22 8.01
CA PRO A 218 7.99 17.22 9.38
C PRO A 218 6.48 17.51 9.40
N MET A 219 5.72 16.65 8.75
CA MET A 219 4.30 16.84 8.55
C MET A 219 3.48 16.64 9.83
N TYR A 220 3.98 15.89 10.81
CA TYR A 220 3.22 15.63 12.03
C TYR A 220 2.94 16.93 12.77
N ASP A 221 3.99 17.72 13.04
CA ASP A 221 3.88 19.01 13.75
C ASP A 221 3.10 20.03 12.91
N PHE A 222 3.37 20.12 11.60
CA PHE A 222 2.62 20.99 10.69
C PHE A 222 1.11 20.67 10.71
N ALA A 223 0.75 19.39 10.80
CA ALA A 223 -0.64 18.97 10.85
C ALA A 223 -1.29 19.20 12.22
N LEU A 224 -0.53 19.24 13.31
CA LEU A 224 -1.02 19.64 14.63
C LEU A 224 -1.38 21.13 14.67
N GLU A 225 -0.59 21.99 14.02
CA GLU A 225 -0.89 23.42 13.87
C GLU A 225 -2.19 23.69 13.08
N HIS A 226 -2.69 22.68 12.35
CA HIS A 226 -3.91 22.72 11.54
C HIS A 226 -4.92 21.65 11.96
N ALA A 227 -4.92 21.25 13.24
CA ALA A 227 -5.80 20.22 13.77
C ALA A 227 -7.29 20.59 13.63
N ASP A 228 -7.63 21.88 13.61
CA ASP A 228 -8.99 22.39 13.36
C ASP A 228 -9.53 22.02 11.97
N LEU A 229 -8.65 21.73 11.01
CA LEU A 229 -9.00 21.32 9.65
C LEU A 229 -9.03 19.78 9.48
N GLN A 230 -8.64 19.03 10.51
CA GLN A 230 -8.83 17.59 10.58
C GLN A 230 -10.28 17.27 10.96
N ARG A 231 -10.87 16.22 10.39
CA ARG A 231 -12.25 15.86 10.72
C ARG A 231 -12.32 15.25 12.13
N PRO A 232 -13.34 15.58 12.94
CA PRO A 232 -13.50 14.98 14.26
C PRO A 232 -13.54 13.45 14.19
N ALA A 233 -12.82 12.79 15.11
CA ALA A 233 -12.74 11.31 15.18
C ALA A 233 -12.39 10.62 13.85
N ASN A 234 -11.66 11.32 12.98
CA ASN A 234 -11.37 10.82 11.64
C ASN A 234 -10.01 11.32 11.17
N VAL A 235 -9.14 10.38 10.80
CA VAL A 235 -7.77 10.69 10.34
C VAL A 235 -7.72 11.57 9.09
N HIS A 236 -8.83 11.68 8.34
CA HIS A 236 -8.91 12.46 7.11
C HIS A 236 -9.21 13.94 7.38
N TYR A 237 -8.80 14.78 6.43
CA TYR A 237 -8.94 16.22 6.52
C TYR A 237 -10.15 16.73 5.72
N THR A 238 -10.58 17.95 6.03
CA THR A 238 -11.47 18.72 5.16
C THR A 238 -10.77 19.05 3.83
N ALA A 239 -11.49 19.65 2.87
CA ALA A 239 -10.85 20.14 1.65
C ALA A 239 -9.80 21.22 1.96
N ALA A 240 -10.12 22.14 2.88
CA ALA A 240 -9.18 23.17 3.33
C ALA A 240 -7.95 22.55 4.02
N GLY A 241 -8.15 21.54 4.89
CA GLY A 241 -7.04 20.83 5.53
C GLY A 241 -6.16 20.09 4.54
N SER A 242 -6.75 19.39 3.55
CA SER A 242 -5.98 18.74 2.48
C SER A 242 -5.15 19.73 1.68
N LYS A 243 -5.70 20.93 1.41
CA LYS A 243 -4.95 22.01 0.76
C LYS A 243 -3.78 22.51 1.62
N LYS A 244 -3.93 22.59 2.95
CA LYS A 244 -2.81 22.90 3.87
C LYS A 244 -1.73 21.83 3.84
N LEU A 245 -2.10 20.56 3.90
CA LEU A 245 -1.12 19.47 3.77
C LEU A 245 -0.39 19.52 2.42
N ALA A 246 -1.09 19.91 1.33
CA ALA A 246 -0.44 20.12 0.03
C ALA A 246 0.60 21.24 0.07
N GLU A 247 0.34 22.35 0.77
CA GLU A 247 1.30 23.47 0.93
C GLU A 247 2.62 22.98 1.54
N GLN A 248 2.57 22.16 2.59
CA GLN A 248 3.75 21.58 3.21
C GLN A 248 4.47 20.57 2.29
N VAL A 249 3.74 19.68 1.62
CA VAL A 249 4.35 18.75 0.64
C VAL A 249 5.04 19.52 -0.48
N THR A 250 4.40 20.56 -1.02
CA THR A 250 4.97 21.40 -2.07
C THR A 250 6.23 22.12 -1.61
N LYS A 251 6.24 22.65 -0.38
CA LYS A 251 7.44 23.27 0.22
C LYS A 251 8.60 22.27 0.27
N SER A 252 8.36 21.07 0.80
CA SER A 252 9.37 20.03 0.91
C SER A 252 9.89 19.56 -0.45
N VAL A 253 9.01 19.39 -1.44
CA VAL A 253 9.40 19.01 -2.82
C VAL A 253 10.22 20.11 -3.50
N ARG A 254 9.83 21.38 -3.40
CA ARG A 254 10.58 22.51 -3.99
C ARG A 254 11.98 22.59 -3.42
N ALA A 255 12.12 22.53 -2.09
CA ALA A 255 13.42 22.56 -1.42
C ALA A 255 14.32 21.39 -1.83
N ALA A 256 13.76 20.23 -2.16
CA ALA A 256 14.52 19.08 -2.66
C ALA A 256 14.96 19.23 -4.13
N LEU A 257 14.17 19.93 -4.95
CA LEU A 257 14.49 20.21 -6.36
C LEU A 257 15.55 21.31 -6.51
N GLU A 258 15.56 22.32 -5.64
CA GLU A 258 16.53 23.42 -5.64
C GLU A 258 17.96 22.98 -5.26
N LYS A 259 18.11 21.83 -4.59
CA LYS A 259 19.39 21.29 -4.14
C LYS A 259 20.07 20.36 -5.16
N LYS A 260 19.46 20.17 -6.32
CA LYS A 260 20.03 19.38 -7.42
C LYS A 260 20.82 20.28 -8.37
#